data_AF-A0A8H9E224-F1
#
_entry.id   AF-A0A8H9E224-F1
#
_cell.length_a   1.000
_cell.length_b   1.000
_cell.length_c   1.000
_cell.angle_alpha   90.00
_cell.angle_beta   90.00
_cell.angle_gamma   90.00
#
_symmetry.space_group_name_H-M   'P 1'
#
loop_
_entity.id
_entity.type
_entity.pdbx_description
1 polymer ?
#
loop_
_entity_poly.entity_id
_entity_poly.type
_entity_poly.pdbx_seq_one_letter_code
_entity_poly.pdbx_strand_id
1 'polypeptide(L)'
;YVGLDVHKESITVAYAINSEPVELMGKIGTSPTDIQNLCKRLRSKSSQVSIVYEAGPCGYGLYRRLVKSGFDCMVCAPSLIPKKPGERVKTDRRDAIRLVRSLRAGDLSAVYVPGIEDEAFRDLARAWASARDDLRHARQRLKSFLLVHGVHYVGRADWGPAHRRWLSKYSFESPWRQLAFDEHRRTIEDRQAQCERLESALKEAVTEWRLYPVVEALQA
;
A
#
# COMPACT_ATOMS: atom_id res chain seq x y z
N TYR A 1 15.65 10.47 -21.66
CA TYR A 1 14.53 9.72 -21.06
C TYR A 1 15.07 8.54 -20.27
N VAL A 2 14.55 8.29 -19.07
CA VAL A 2 15.00 7.21 -18.17
C VAL A 2 13.79 6.45 -17.63
N GLY A 3 13.86 5.12 -17.65
CA GLY A 3 12.86 4.23 -17.06
C GLY A 3 13.51 3.43 -15.93
N LEU A 4 12.88 3.44 -14.77
CA LEU A 4 13.31 2.71 -13.59
C LEU A 4 12.27 1.64 -13.26
N ASP A 5 12.67 0.38 -13.32
CA ASP A 5 11.88 -0.71 -12.76
C ASP A 5 12.36 -0.99 -11.33
N VAL A 6 11.49 -0.68 -10.36
CA VAL A 6 11.85 -0.56 -8.94
C VAL A 6 11.37 -1.80 -8.19
N HIS A 7 12.33 -2.54 -7.64
CA HIS A 7 12.08 -3.62 -6.70
C HIS A 7 12.60 -3.25 -5.31
N LYS A 8 12.26 -4.10 -4.32
CA LYS A 8 12.63 -3.91 -2.91
C LYS A 8 14.13 -3.64 -2.70
N GLU A 9 14.99 -4.38 -3.41
CA GLU A 9 16.45 -4.38 -3.19
C GLU A 9 17.25 -3.85 -4.38
N SER A 10 16.62 -3.72 -5.55
CA SER A 10 17.31 -3.27 -6.76
C SER A 10 16.42 -2.46 -7.67
N ILE A 11 17.06 -1.63 -8.49
CA ILE A 11 16.41 -0.85 -9.54
C ILE A 11 17.07 -1.18 -10.87
N THR A 12 16.29 -1.65 -11.84
CA THR A 12 16.76 -1.82 -13.21
C THR A 12 16.61 -0.50 -13.95
N VAL A 13 17.71 -0.01 -14.53
CA VAL A 13 17.78 1.30 -15.18
C VAL A 13 17.96 1.14 -16.68
N ALA A 14 17.01 1.69 -17.44
CA ALA A 14 17.12 1.86 -18.88
C ALA A 14 17.05 3.35 -19.24
N TYR A 15 17.67 3.74 -20.35
CA TYR A 15 17.64 5.12 -20.83
C TYR A 15 17.69 5.21 -22.35
N ALA A 16 17.29 6.36 -22.88
CA ALA A 16 17.51 6.74 -24.27
C ALA A 16 17.82 8.24 -24.34
N ILE A 17 18.77 8.60 -25.20
CA ILE A 17 19.12 9.99 -25.50
C ILE A 17 18.39 10.35 -26.80
N ASN A 18 17.50 11.35 -26.76
CA ASN A 18 16.72 11.78 -27.91
C ASN A 18 16.01 10.59 -28.62
N SER A 19 16.27 10.43 -29.92
CA SER A 19 15.70 9.39 -30.78
C SER A 19 16.52 8.11 -30.84
N GLU A 20 17.60 8.00 -30.06
CA GLU A 20 18.46 6.81 -30.06
C GLU A 20 17.73 5.56 -29.54
N PRO A 21 18.25 4.35 -29.86
CA PRO A 21 17.77 3.12 -29.27
C PRO A 21 17.83 3.16 -27.73
N VAL A 22 16.92 2.43 -27.08
CA VAL A 22 16.93 2.31 -25.62
C VAL A 22 18.08 1.40 -25.20
N GLU A 23 18.94 1.91 -24.33
CA GLU A 23 20.05 1.20 -23.73
C GLU A 23 19.76 0.81 -22.28
N LEU A 24 20.37 -0.30 -21.85
CA LEU A 24 20.39 -0.66 -20.45
C LEU A 24 21.62 -0.06 -19.77
N MET A 25 21.39 0.64 -18.67
CA MET A 25 22.46 1.03 -17.75
C MET A 25 22.83 -0.11 -16.79
N GLY A 26 21.89 -1.03 -16.53
CA GLY A 26 22.06 -2.17 -15.64
C GLY A 26 21.21 -2.06 -14.36
N LYS A 27 21.51 -2.92 -13.38
CA LYS A 27 20.88 -2.88 -12.05
C LYS A 27 21.72 -2.08 -11.08
N ILE A 28 21.06 -1.34 -10.19
CA ILE A 28 21.67 -0.65 -9.06
C ILE A 28 20.94 -1.03 -7.76
N GLY A 29 21.55 -0.76 -6.61
CA GLY A 29 20.88 -0.87 -5.30
C GLY A 29 19.91 0.28 -5.03
N THR A 30 19.17 0.16 -3.93
CA THR A 30 18.18 1.16 -3.47
C THR A 30 18.72 2.12 -2.40
N SER A 31 20.01 2.01 -2.03
CA SER A 31 20.60 2.83 -0.98
C SER A 31 20.70 4.31 -1.37
N PRO A 32 20.75 5.26 -0.42
CA PRO A 32 20.96 6.67 -0.73
C PRO A 32 22.20 6.93 -1.60
N THR A 33 23.29 6.20 -1.35
CA THR A 33 24.53 6.29 -2.11
C THR A 33 24.36 5.81 -3.55
N ASP A 34 23.64 4.70 -3.76
CA ASP A 34 23.36 4.18 -5.11
C ASP A 34 22.55 5.18 -5.93
N ILE A 35 21.52 5.77 -5.32
CA ILE A 35 20.68 6.77 -5.99
C ILE A 35 21.48 8.04 -6.31
N GLN A 36 22.38 8.49 -5.42
CA GLN A 36 23.27 9.62 -5.70
C GLN A 36 24.24 9.33 -6.86
N ASN A 37 24.80 8.12 -6.90
CA ASN A 37 25.67 7.69 -7.98
C ASN A 37 24.92 7.60 -9.32
N LEU A 38 23.67 7.09 -9.31
CA LEU A 38 22.79 7.14 -10.47
C LEU A 38 22.58 8.59 -10.93
N CYS A 39 22.24 9.50 -10.01
CA CYS A 39 22.04 10.92 -10.33
C CYS A 39 23.26 11.54 -11.02
N LYS A 40 24.49 11.27 -10.51
CA LYS A 40 25.74 11.74 -11.12
C LYS A 40 25.92 11.19 -12.54
N ARG A 41 25.68 9.89 -12.75
CA ARG A 41 25.78 9.22 -14.07
C ARG A 41 24.75 9.73 -15.07
N LEU A 42 23.55 10.07 -14.62
CA LEU A 42 22.52 10.64 -15.48
C LEU A 42 22.88 12.06 -15.93
N ARG A 43 23.39 12.90 -15.02
CA ARG A 43 23.85 14.26 -15.35
C ARG A 43 25.03 14.28 -16.31
N SER A 44 25.94 13.32 -16.22
CA SER A 44 27.07 13.23 -17.15
C SER A 44 26.64 12.87 -18.58
N LYS A 45 25.41 12.36 -18.76
CA LYS A 45 24.87 11.99 -20.08
C LYS A 45 24.01 13.08 -20.72
N SER A 46 23.30 13.88 -19.92
CA SER A 46 22.45 14.97 -20.43
C SER A 46 22.18 16.00 -19.33
N SER A 47 22.02 17.26 -19.74
CA SER A 47 21.54 18.35 -18.88
C SER A 47 20.04 18.26 -18.58
N GLN A 48 19.25 17.67 -19.49
CA GLN A 48 17.82 17.45 -19.34
C GLN A 48 17.51 15.95 -19.26
N VAL A 49 16.93 15.54 -18.14
CA VAL A 49 16.66 14.14 -17.83
C VAL A 49 15.27 14.00 -17.21
N SER A 50 14.33 13.46 -18.00
CA SER A 50 13.02 13.00 -17.52
C SER A 50 13.08 11.54 -17.14
N ILE A 51 12.62 11.21 -15.94
CA ILE A 51 12.66 9.89 -15.31
C ILE A 51 11.23 9.41 -15.06
N VAL A 52 10.95 8.13 -15.31
CA VAL A 52 9.69 7.51 -14.90
C VAL A 52 9.90 6.18 -14.16
N TYR A 53 9.02 5.89 -13.21
CA TYR A 53 8.88 4.57 -12.60
C TYR A 53 7.42 4.24 -12.27
N GLU A 54 7.13 2.95 -12.07
CA GLU A 54 5.78 2.49 -11.72
C GLU A 54 5.47 2.68 -10.24
N ALA A 55 4.25 3.13 -9.92
CA ALA A 55 3.76 3.13 -8.55
C ALA A 55 3.77 1.69 -8.00
N GLY A 56 4.44 1.50 -6.87
CA GLY A 56 4.67 0.18 -6.30
C GLY A 56 4.76 0.21 -4.77
N PRO A 57 5.02 -0.95 -4.15
CA PRO A 57 5.01 -1.09 -2.69
C PRO A 57 6.16 -0.35 -1.99
N CYS A 58 7.13 0.17 -2.74
CA CYS A 58 8.30 0.90 -2.21
C CYS A 58 8.00 2.37 -1.87
N GLY A 59 6.75 2.82 -2.01
CA GLY A 59 6.31 4.19 -1.71
C GLY A 59 6.92 5.24 -2.65
N TYR A 60 6.94 6.50 -2.20
CA TYR A 60 7.35 7.66 -3.00
C TYR A 60 8.70 8.28 -2.57
N GLY A 61 9.48 7.57 -1.74
CA GLY A 61 10.79 8.03 -1.29
C GLY A 61 11.79 8.26 -2.43
N LEU A 62 11.79 7.38 -3.43
CA LEU A 62 12.64 7.50 -4.62
C LEU A 62 12.27 8.75 -5.43
N TYR A 63 10.96 8.95 -5.73
CA TYR A 63 10.46 10.15 -6.40
C TYR A 63 10.98 11.41 -5.73
N ARG A 64 10.80 11.55 -4.42
CA ARG A 64 11.23 12.75 -3.68
C ARG A 64 12.74 12.97 -3.75
N ARG A 65 13.54 11.91 -3.68
CA ARG A 65 15.00 12.02 -3.79
C ARG A 65 15.43 12.47 -5.19
N LEU A 66 14.79 11.97 -6.23
CA LEU A 66 15.06 12.36 -7.62
C LEU A 66 14.66 13.83 -7.86
N VAL A 67 13.46 14.23 -7.46
CA VAL A 67 12.98 15.62 -7.57
C VAL A 67 13.86 16.58 -6.76
N LYS A 68 14.21 16.24 -5.51
CA LYS A 68 15.16 17.03 -4.69
C LYS A 68 16.53 17.16 -5.33
N SER A 69 16.92 16.18 -6.14
CA SER A 69 18.17 16.18 -6.90
C SER A 69 18.07 16.94 -8.22
N GLY A 70 16.95 17.62 -8.50
CA GLY A 70 16.72 18.45 -9.68
C GLY A 70 16.27 17.69 -10.94
N PHE A 71 15.82 16.44 -10.81
CA PHE A 71 15.29 15.69 -11.94
C PHE A 71 13.79 15.90 -12.13
N ASP A 72 13.37 15.96 -13.39
CA ASP A 72 11.97 15.77 -13.76
C ASP A 72 11.64 14.28 -13.58
N CYS A 73 10.77 13.96 -12.63
CA CYS A 73 10.43 12.59 -12.27
C CYS A 73 8.91 12.43 -12.29
N MET A 74 8.45 11.36 -12.92
CA MET A 74 7.06 10.95 -12.99
C MET A 74 6.90 9.59 -12.31
N VAL A 75 5.81 9.43 -11.58
CA VAL A 75 5.34 8.10 -11.16
C VAL A 75 4.11 7.78 -12.01
N CYS A 76 4.04 6.58 -12.57
CA CYS A 76 2.93 6.15 -13.41
C CYS A 76 2.16 4.97 -12.79
N ALA A 77 0.86 4.85 -13.10
CA ALA A 77 0.05 3.75 -12.62
C ALA A 77 0.30 2.48 -13.46
N PRO A 78 0.67 1.32 -12.87
CA PRO A 78 0.91 0.09 -13.63
C PRO A 78 -0.25 -0.34 -14.53
N SER A 79 -1.48 -0.03 -14.11
CA SER A 79 -2.72 -0.38 -14.81
C SER A 79 -2.97 0.46 -16.07
N LEU A 80 -2.35 1.63 -16.21
CA LEU A 80 -2.58 2.56 -17.33
C LEU A 80 -1.50 2.45 -18.42
N ILE A 81 -0.46 1.65 -18.21
CA ILE A 81 0.62 1.51 -19.19
C ILE A 81 0.14 0.53 -20.29
N PRO A 82 0.13 0.93 -21.58
CA PRO A 82 -0.34 0.08 -22.68
C PRO A 82 0.45 -1.24 -22.79
N LYS A 83 -0.23 -2.39 -22.69
CA LYS A 83 0.37 -3.74 -22.84
C LYS A 83 -0.10 -4.37 -24.14
N LYS A 84 0.81 -4.98 -24.91
CA LYS A 84 0.40 -5.79 -26.06
C LYS A 84 -0.27 -7.08 -25.59
N PRO A 85 -1.43 -7.47 -26.13
CA PRO A 85 -2.03 -8.77 -25.86
C PRO A 85 -1.04 -9.90 -26.18
N GLY A 86 -0.91 -10.88 -25.28
CA GLY A 86 -0.01 -12.03 -25.44
C GLY A 86 1.43 -11.82 -24.96
N GLU A 87 1.81 -10.61 -24.56
CA GLU A 87 3.13 -10.36 -23.96
C GLU A 87 3.16 -10.84 -22.50
N ARG A 88 3.40 -12.14 -22.30
CA ARG A 88 3.35 -12.82 -20.99
C ARG A 88 4.70 -12.88 -20.25
N VAL A 89 5.81 -12.58 -20.94
CA VAL A 89 7.15 -12.65 -20.36
C VAL A 89 7.50 -11.32 -19.70
N LYS A 90 7.34 -11.27 -18.38
CA LYS A 90 7.76 -10.15 -17.54
C LYS A 90 9.24 -10.33 -17.15
N THR A 91 10.08 -9.36 -17.50
CA THR A 91 11.46 -9.28 -17.00
C THR A 91 11.80 -7.84 -16.69
N ASP A 92 12.60 -7.61 -15.64
CA ASP A 92 12.90 -6.26 -15.15
C ASP A 92 13.53 -5.39 -16.25
N ARG A 93 14.33 -6.01 -17.12
CA ARG A 93 14.90 -5.39 -18.31
C ARG A 93 13.83 -4.87 -19.27
N ARG A 94 12.83 -5.70 -19.57
CA ARG A 94 11.76 -5.35 -20.52
C ARG A 94 10.88 -4.24 -19.94
N ASP A 95 10.59 -4.32 -18.65
CA ASP A 95 9.77 -3.32 -17.96
C ASP A 95 10.46 -1.96 -17.94
N ALA A 96 11.76 -1.90 -17.58
CA ALA A 96 12.54 -0.66 -17.65
C ALA A 96 12.61 -0.07 -19.08
N ILE A 97 12.84 -0.91 -20.11
CA ILE A 97 12.88 -0.46 -21.51
C ILE A 97 11.52 0.07 -21.96
N ARG A 98 10.44 -0.60 -21.56
CA ARG A 98 9.07 -0.21 -21.89
C ARG A 98 8.72 1.15 -21.28
N LEU A 99 9.12 1.38 -20.03
CA LEU A 99 8.97 2.68 -19.37
C LEU A 99 9.65 3.81 -20.15
N VAL A 100 10.89 3.62 -20.62
CA VAL A 100 11.58 4.62 -21.45
C VAL A 100 10.80 4.92 -22.73
N ARG A 101 10.31 3.88 -23.42
CA ARG A 101 9.57 4.03 -24.68
C ARG A 101 8.26 4.78 -24.47
N SER A 102 7.47 4.39 -23.47
CA SER A 102 6.19 5.03 -23.16
C SER A 102 6.37 6.47 -22.70
N LEU A 103 7.41 6.75 -21.89
CA LEU A 103 7.74 8.12 -21.49
C LEU A 103 8.08 8.99 -22.70
N ARG A 104 8.92 8.48 -23.61
CA ARG A 104 9.31 9.21 -24.82
C ARG A 104 8.13 9.44 -25.78
N ALA A 105 7.18 8.52 -25.82
CA ALA A 105 5.98 8.65 -26.64
C ALA A 105 4.91 9.57 -26.04
N GLY A 106 5.00 9.91 -24.74
CA GLY A 106 3.95 10.64 -24.03
C GLY A 106 2.75 9.77 -23.64
N ASP A 107 2.88 8.44 -23.69
CA ASP A 107 1.79 7.48 -23.45
C ASP A 107 1.52 7.20 -21.97
N LEU A 108 2.14 7.96 -21.05
CA LEU A 108 2.07 7.71 -19.61
C LEU A 108 1.18 8.75 -18.92
N SER A 109 0.31 8.26 -18.05
CA SER A 109 -0.45 9.11 -17.12
C SER A 109 0.27 9.16 -15.77
N ALA A 110 0.62 10.37 -15.34
CA ALA A 110 1.22 10.60 -14.03
C ALA A 110 0.20 10.34 -12.92
N VAL A 111 0.61 9.63 -11.87
CA VAL A 111 -0.16 9.57 -10.64
C VAL A 111 0.14 10.77 -9.77
N TYR A 112 -0.88 11.22 -9.03
CA TYR A 112 -0.67 12.19 -7.99
C TYR A 112 0.20 11.59 -6.87
N VAL A 113 1.38 12.18 -6.65
CA VAL A 113 2.25 11.82 -5.53
C VAL A 113 1.79 12.61 -4.30
N PRO A 114 1.28 11.95 -3.24
CA PRO A 114 0.85 12.62 -2.01
C PRO A 114 2.00 13.38 -1.32
N GLY A 115 1.64 14.39 -0.54
CA GLY A 115 2.56 14.98 0.43
C GLY A 115 2.96 13.99 1.52
N ILE A 116 4.03 14.29 2.27
CA ILE A 116 4.48 13.44 3.39
C ILE A 116 3.37 13.34 4.45
N GLU A 117 2.73 14.45 4.78
CA GLU A 117 1.61 14.49 5.73
C GLU A 117 0.39 13.68 5.22
N ASP A 118 0.11 13.69 3.93
CA ASP A 118 -0.99 12.89 3.36
C ASP A 118 -0.69 11.39 3.41
N GLU A 119 0.58 11.00 3.23
CA GLU A 119 1.00 9.61 3.42
C GLU A 119 0.86 9.20 4.88
N ALA A 120 1.33 10.03 5.82
CA ALA A 120 1.23 9.77 7.24
C ALA A 120 -0.24 9.60 7.69
N PHE A 121 -1.12 10.49 7.24
CA PHE A 121 -2.56 10.35 7.51
C PHE A 121 -3.15 9.07 6.89
N ARG A 122 -2.77 8.73 5.65
CA ARG A 122 -3.20 7.48 5.00
C ARG A 122 -2.70 6.24 5.72
N ASP A 123 -1.51 6.27 6.32
CA ASP A 123 -0.99 5.15 7.08
C ASP A 123 -1.81 4.92 8.36
N LEU A 124 -2.25 5.98 9.04
CA LEU A 124 -3.22 5.88 10.13
C LEU A 124 -4.55 5.28 9.66
N ALA A 125 -5.08 5.74 8.53
CA ALA A 125 -6.32 5.21 7.95
C ALA A 125 -6.21 3.72 7.56
N ARG A 126 -5.06 3.31 7.00
CA ARG A 126 -4.75 1.91 6.68
C ARG A 126 -4.62 1.06 7.94
N ALA A 127 -3.98 1.57 8.99
CA ALA A 127 -3.89 0.86 10.26
C ALA A 127 -5.28 0.57 10.84
N TRP A 128 -6.21 1.53 10.76
CA TRP A 128 -7.61 1.32 11.15
C TRP A 128 -8.29 0.27 10.28
N ALA A 129 -8.13 0.32 8.96
CA ALA A 129 -8.70 -0.66 8.03
C ALA A 129 -8.19 -2.08 8.33
N SER A 130 -6.87 -2.25 8.55
CA SER A 130 -6.28 -3.53 8.94
C SER A 130 -6.84 -4.04 10.27
N ALA A 131 -6.99 -3.18 11.28
CA ALA A 131 -7.58 -3.57 12.56
C ALA A 131 -9.05 -4.03 12.41
N ARG A 132 -9.82 -3.40 11.49
CA ARG A 132 -11.19 -3.82 11.16
C ARG A 132 -11.23 -5.20 10.52
N ASP A 133 -10.32 -5.48 9.60
CA ASP A 133 -10.19 -6.80 8.97
C ASP A 133 -9.78 -7.87 9.98
N ASP A 134 -8.82 -7.56 10.86
CA ASP A 134 -8.41 -8.45 11.95
C ASP A 134 -9.56 -8.80 12.88
N LEU A 135 -10.39 -7.81 13.24
CA LEU A 135 -11.59 -8.05 14.03
C LEU A 135 -12.59 -8.94 13.31
N ARG A 136 -12.82 -8.70 12.01
CA ARG A 136 -13.69 -9.56 11.19
C ARG A 136 -13.19 -11.01 11.22
N HIS A 137 -11.89 -11.22 11.04
CA HIS A 137 -11.29 -12.55 11.09
C HIS A 137 -11.37 -13.19 12.49
N ALA A 138 -11.15 -12.42 13.56
CA ALA A 138 -11.30 -12.91 14.94
C ALA A 138 -12.73 -13.39 15.21
N ARG A 139 -13.72 -12.61 14.77
CA ARG A 139 -15.15 -12.95 14.84
C ARG A 139 -15.48 -14.23 14.07
N GLN A 140 -14.93 -14.38 12.86
CA GLN A 140 -15.09 -15.60 12.06
C GLN A 140 -14.49 -16.83 12.75
N ARG A 141 -13.27 -16.71 13.31
CA ARG A 141 -12.62 -17.80 14.05
C ARG A 141 -13.46 -18.27 15.24
N LEU A 142 -14.00 -17.34 16.04
CA LEU A 142 -14.89 -17.70 17.15
C LEU A 142 -16.16 -18.41 16.68
N LYS A 143 -16.79 -17.95 15.59
CA LYS A 143 -17.96 -18.63 15.01
C LYS A 143 -17.63 -20.05 14.55
N SER A 144 -16.50 -20.23 13.88
CA SER A 144 -16.05 -21.56 13.44
C SER A 144 -15.77 -22.47 14.63
N PHE A 145 -15.15 -21.97 15.69
CA PHE A 145 -14.90 -22.72 16.92
C PHE A 145 -16.22 -23.20 17.56
N LEU A 146 -17.20 -22.30 17.71
CA LEU A 146 -18.51 -22.63 18.25
C LEU A 146 -19.27 -23.64 17.38
N LEU A 147 -19.19 -23.48 16.05
CA LEU A 147 -19.83 -24.37 15.08
C LEU A 147 -19.32 -25.82 15.20
N VAL A 148 -18.00 -26.01 15.32
CA VAL A 148 -17.39 -27.35 15.48
C VAL A 148 -17.89 -28.06 16.75
N HIS A 149 -18.32 -27.29 17.76
CA HIS A 149 -18.85 -27.82 19.02
C HIS A 149 -20.38 -27.83 19.08
N GLY A 150 -21.08 -27.56 17.97
CA GLY A 150 -22.55 -27.55 17.93
C GLY A 150 -23.18 -26.44 18.76
N VAL A 151 -22.42 -25.37 19.06
CA VAL A 151 -22.89 -24.25 19.88
C VAL A 151 -23.43 -23.15 18.98
N HIS A 152 -24.70 -22.81 19.15
CA HIS A 152 -25.39 -21.86 18.29
C HIS A 152 -26.11 -20.77 19.08
N TYR A 153 -25.98 -19.53 18.61
CA TYR A 153 -26.75 -18.42 19.13
C TYR A 153 -28.14 -18.38 18.47
N VAL A 154 -29.19 -18.36 19.27
CA VAL A 154 -30.60 -18.38 18.81
C VAL A 154 -31.21 -16.97 18.71
N GLY A 155 -30.41 -15.92 18.94
CA GLY A 155 -30.89 -14.53 18.83
C GLY A 155 -30.94 -14.02 17.39
N ARG A 156 -31.48 -12.81 17.22
CA ARG A 156 -31.75 -12.23 15.90
C ARG A 156 -30.52 -11.69 15.15
N ALA A 157 -29.48 -11.27 15.87
CA ALA A 157 -28.31 -10.60 15.26
C ALA A 157 -27.01 -10.92 16.00
N ASP A 158 -25.97 -11.18 15.23
CA ASP A 158 -24.63 -11.41 15.77
C ASP A 158 -23.94 -10.09 16.17
N TRP A 159 -23.02 -10.21 17.13
CA TRP A 159 -22.13 -9.15 17.63
C TRP A 159 -22.79 -7.95 18.30
N GLY A 160 -24.13 -7.87 18.31
CA GLY A 160 -24.88 -6.92 19.11
C GLY A 160 -24.74 -7.15 20.62
N PRO A 161 -25.26 -6.25 21.47
CA PRO A 161 -25.21 -6.38 22.92
C PRO A 161 -25.77 -7.72 23.44
N ALA A 162 -26.83 -8.22 22.80
CA ALA A 162 -27.44 -9.51 23.16
C ALA A 162 -26.51 -10.70 22.87
N HIS A 163 -25.86 -10.75 21.70
CA HIS A 163 -24.89 -11.80 21.37
C HIS A 163 -23.68 -11.76 22.30
N ARG A 164 -23.16 -10.56 22.62
CA ARG A 164 -22.04 -10.39 23.55
C ARG A 164 -22.36 -10.89 24.96
N ARG A 165 -23.56 -10.56 25.48
CA ARG A 165 -24.04 -11.08 26.78
C ARG A 165 -24.25 -12.60 26.76
N TRP A 166 -24.63 -13.17 25.64
CA TRP A 166 -24.74 -14.62 25.50
C TRP A 166 -23.36 -15.29 25.52
N LEU A 167 -22.41 -14.78 24.71
CA LEU A 167 -21.02 -15.24 24.72
C LEU A 167 -20.39 -15.18 26.12
N SER A 168 -20.70 -14.13 26.90
CA SER A 168 -20.15 -13.98 28.25
C SER A 168 -20.72 -14.96 29.28
N LYS A 169 -21.89 -15.54 29.02
CA LYS A 169 -22.56 -16.50 29.91
C LYS A 169 -22.31 -17.95 29.52
N TYR A 170 -21.87 -18.19 28.27
CA TYR A 170 -21.59 -19.54 27.80
C TYR A 170 -20.28 -20.05 28.42
N SER A 171 -20.28 -21.30 28.87
CA SER A 171 -19.10 -21.99 29.39
C SER A 171 -19.04 -23.42 28.88
N PHE A 172 -17.84 -23.86 28.51
CA PHE A 172 -17.56 -25.27 28.25
C PHE A 172 -17.20 -26.00 29.55
N GLU A 173 -17.65 -27.25 29.68
CA GLU A 173 -17.29 -28.10 30.83
C GLU A 173 -15.79 -28.43 30.88
N SER A 174 -15.15 -28.56 29.70
CA SER A 174 -13.73 -28.85 29.60
C SER A 174 -12.91 -27.57 29.83
N PRO A 175 -11.97 -27.56 30.80
CA PRO A 175 -11.16 -26.37 31.09
C PRO A 175 -10.28 -25.95 29.91
N TRP A 176 -9.81 -26.91 29.11
CA TRP A 176 -8.99 -26.64 27.91
C TRP A 176 -9.80 -25.96 26.80
N ARG A 177 -11.05 -26.39 26.59
CA ARG A 177 -11.94 -25.75 25.61
C ARG A 177 -12.40 -24.38 26.10
N GLN A 178 -12.66 -24.25 27.40
CA GLN A 178 -13.01 -22.98 28.02
C GLN A 178 -11.89 -21.95 27.82
N LEU A 179 -10.63 -22.33 28.07
CA LEU A 179 -9.48 -21.47 27.82
C LEU A 179 -9.40 -21.03 26.34
N ALA A 180 -9.53 -21.96 25.39
CA ALA A 180 -9.53 -21.63 23.96
C ALA A 180 -10.66 -20.67 23.57
N PHE A 181 -11.87 -20.88 24.11
CA PHE A 181 -13.01 -20.00 23.93
C PHE A 181 -12.76 -18.60 24.49
N ASP A 182 -12.20 -18.50 25.69
CA ASP A 182 -11.86 -17.23 26.34
C ASP A 182 -10.80 -16.46 25.56
N GLU A 183 -9.77 -17.12 25.03
CA GLU A 183 -8.75 -16.48 24.19
C GLU A 183 -9.33 -15.96 22.86
N HIS A 184 -10.27 -16.68 22.25
CA HIS A 184 -10.99 -16.15 21.09
C HIS A 184 -11.81 -14.90 21.43
N ARG A 185 -12.46 -14.87 22.60
CA ARG A 185 -13.22 -13.70 23.07
C ARG A 185 -12.31 -12.51 23.35
N ARG A 186 -11.21 -12.72 24.08
CA ARG A 186 -10.18 -11.71 24.37
C ARG A 186 -9.61 -11.10 23.09
N THR A 187 -9.28 -11.93 22.10
CA THR A 187 -8.82 -11.45 20.79
C THR A 187 -9.81 -10.46 20.15
N ILE A 188 -11.12 -10.76 20.22
CA ILE A 188 -12.16 -9.89 19.68
C ILE A 188 -12.24 -8.58 20.46
N GLU A 189 -12.17 -8.64 21.80
CA GLU A 189 -12.18 -7.46 22.67
C GLU A 189 -10.98 -6.55 22.39
N ASP A 190 -9.77 -7.13 22.29
CA ASP A 190 -8.54 -6.40 21.98
C ASP A 190 -8.59 -5.73 20.61
N ARG A 191 -9.07 -6.45 19.58
CA ARG A 191 -9.20 -5.89 18.23
C ARG A 191 -10.29 -4.82 18.15
N GLN A 192 -11.39 -4.98 18.87
CA GLN A 192 -12.43 -3.97 18.96
C GLN A 192 -11.91 -2.70 19.62
N ALA A 193 -11.23 -2.81 20.76
CA ALA A 193 -10.62 -1.68 21.45
C ALA A 193 -9.55 -0.98 20.59
N GLN A 194 -8.75 -1.75 19.83
CA GLN A 194 -7.80 -1.18 18.88
C GLN A 194 -8.49 -0.38 17.77
N CYS A 195 -9.57 -0.91 17.19
CA CYS A 195 -10.34 -0.20 16.17
C CYS A 195 -10.89 1.12 16.72
N GLU A 196 -11.45 1.12 17.93
CA GLU A 196 -12.01 2.31 18.58
C GLU A 196 -10.95 3.38 18.82
N ARG A 197 -9.76 3.00 19.30
CA ARG A 197 -8.63 3.94 19.48
C ARG A 197 -8.20 4.57 18.15
N LEU A 198 -8.05 3.76 17.10
CA LEU A 198 -7.64 4.24 15.78
C LEU A 198 -8.72 5.10 15.13
N GLU A 199 -10.00 4.77 15.34
CA GLU A 199 -11.13 5.58 14.84
C GLU A 199 -11.21 6.94 15.53
N SER A 200 -10.99 7.01 16.85
CA SER A 200 -10.91 8.29 17.58
C SER A 200 -9.77 9.14 17.05
N ALA A 201 -8.57 8.56 16.94
CA ALA A 201 -7.40 9.24 16.42
C ALA A 201 -7.61 9.76 14.99
N LEU A 202 -8.31 9.01 14.13
CA LEU A 202 -8.67 9.46 12.78
C LEU A 202 -9.63 10.65 12.80
N LYS A 203 -10.65 10.64 13.66
CA LYS A 203 -11.62 11.74 13.79
C LYS A 203 -10.97 13.02 14.31
N GLU A 204 -9.98 12.90 15.19
CA GLU A 204 -9.20 14.03 15.67
C GLU A 204 -8.22 14.53 14.60
N ALA A 205 -7.43 13.63 14.00
CA ALA A 205 -6.42 14.01 13.02
C ALA A 205 -7.01 14.57 11.71
N VAL A 206 -8.22 14.14 11.32
CA VAL A 206 -8.81 14.58 10.06
C VAL A 206 -9.07 16.09 10.06
N THR A 207 -9.39 16.71 11.20
CA THR A 207 -9.70 18.15 11.25
C THR A 207 -8.48 19.04 10.98
N GLU A 208 -7.28 18.51 11.22
CA GLU A 208 -6.00 19.18 10.94
C GLU A 208 -5.45 18.84 9.55
N TRP A 209 -6.05 17.86 8.87
CA TRP A 209 -5.58 17.41 7.57
C TRP A 209 -6.02 18.39 6.48
N ARG A 210 -5.08 18.81 5.62
CA ARG A 210 -5.32 19.79 4.55
C ARG A 210 -6.45 19.41 3.58
N LEU A 211 -6.80 18.13 3.47
CA LEU A 211 -7.87 17.63 2.60
C LEU A 211 -9.21 17.46 3.33
N TYR A 212 -9.31 17.89 4.59
CA TYR A 212 -10.56 17.81 5.36
C TYR A 212 -11.75 18.47 4.67
N PRO A 213 -11.65 19.67 4.05
CA PRO A 213 -12.79 20.27 3.36
C PRO A 213 -13.31 19.39 2.21
N VAL A 214 -12.43 18.59 1.58
CA VAL A 214 -12.83 17.63 0.55
C VAL A 214 -13.57 16.44 1.15
N VAL A 215 -13.15 15.97 2.34
CA VAL A 215 -13.85 14.91 3.06
C VAL A 215 -15.25 15.35 3.44
N GLU A 216 -15.41 16.56 3.99
CA GLU A 216 -16.72 17.11 4.34
C GLU A 216 -17.62 17.24 3.11
N ALA A 217 -17.10 17.76 2.00
CA ALA A 217 -17.86 17.89 0.75
C ALA A 217 -18.32 16.54 0.17
N LEU A 218 -17.61 15.44 0.45
CA LEU A 218 -18.00 14.09 0.02
C LEU A 218 -18.99 13.41 0.98
N GLN A 219 -19.14 13.91 2.20
CA GLN A 219 -20.04 13.38 3.22
C GLN A 219 -21.38 14.12 3.29
N ALA A 220 -21.47 15.31 2.68
CA ALA A 220 -22.69 16.10 2.52
C ALA A 220 -23.66 15.46 1.50
#